data_AF-A0A5B0PR88-F1
#
_entry.id   AF-A0A5B0PR88-F1
#
_cell.length_a   1.000
_cell.length_b   1.000
_cell.length_c   1.000
_cell.angle_alpha   90.00
_cell.angle_beta   90.00
_cell.angle_gamma   90.00
#
_symmetry.space_group_name_H-M   'P 1'
#
loop_
_entity.id
_entity.type
_entity.pdbx_description
1 polymer ?
#
loop_
_entity_poly.entity_id
_entity_poly.type
_entity_poly.pdbx_seq_one_letter_code
_entity_poly.pdbx_strand_id
1 'polypeptide(L)'
;MSTTTSETLSATERYELITRNLGEVLGSQELLKLCQEEGRVITCYWDVHAFLDNLKAPLELINQRVSYYSHILRAVFTSIGVPIDRLEFITGSSYQYSTPYNKDCLKLASLVSERDARKAGSEVVKESDAPPLSGLLYPLLQALDEEYLKVDFQFGGIDQRKIFTFAELYLPRLGYAKRIHLMNTMVPGLTGTKMSSSDAKSKIDFLDSPEEVKKKIKDAVCVPGEVNGNGILAFLESVLLPIADLKRDMNQDHKSPFATPEAPEGTLFSVVRKREKDELHYTTYSEILQDYQTEEPAGSGSFKLFPSDLKLSVANAIILLLTPIRETYEKDPEFQEANRLAYPDDFQNSSADGKKKKEKKYTPKPDWVLEKERQNKEISMKEVGQAMADAADSNQTPATS
;
A
#
# COMPACT_ATOMS: atom_id res chain seq x y z
N MET A 1 -30.94 27.40 -9.18
CA MET A 1 -29.51 27.77 -9.08
C MET A 1 -29.22 28.01 -7.62
N SER A 2 -28.81 26.96 -6.89
CA SER A 2 -28.39 27.09 -5.50
C SER A 2 -26.88 26.95 -5.50
N THR A 3 -26.19 28.08 -5.50
CA THR A 3 -24.75 28.18 -5.31
C THR A 3 -24.47 27.91 -3.83
N THR A 4 -24.18 26.65 -3.49
CA THR A 4 -23.51 26.32 -2.22
C THR A 4 -22.09 26.89 -2.31
N THR A 5 -21.87 27.98 -1.58
CA THR A 5 -20.54 28.52 -1.28
C THR A 5 -19.77 27.46 -0.50
N SER A 6 -18.90 26.70 -1.18
CA SER A 6 -17.84 25.96 -0.51
C SER A 6 -16.93 27.00 0.14
N GLU A 7 -16.92 27.07 1.47
CA GLU A 7 -15.95 27.87 2.21
C GLU A 7 -14.56 27.35 1.86
N THR A 8 -13.79 28.16 1.13
CA THR A 8 -12.39 27.86 0.81
C THR A 8 -11.57 28.00 2.08
N LEU A 9 -11.12 26.86 2.61
CA LEU A 9 -10.20 26.77 3.74
C LEU A 9 -8.97 27.69 3.54
N SER A 10 -8.57 28.38 4.60
CA SER A 10 -7.32 29.13 4.64
C SER A 10 -6.11 28.20 4.48
N ALA A 11 -4.95 28.76 4.12
CA ALA A 11 -3.72 27.97 3.99
C ALA A 11 -3.31 27.32 5.33
N THR A 12 -3.58 27.98 6.46
CA THR A 12 -3.33 27.42 7.79
C THR A 12 -4.26 26.26 8.11
N GLU A 13 -5.57 26.39 7.84
CA GLU A 13 -6.52 25.30 8.04
C GLU A 13 -6.20 24.10 7.14
N ARG A 14 -5.80 24.35 5.89
CA ARG A 14 -5.30 23.29 4.98
C ARG A 14 -4.05 22.61 5.54
N TYR A 15 -3.09 23.39 6.03
CA TYR A 15 -1.87 22.85 6.63
C TYR A 15 -2.19 21.98 7.85
N GLU A 16 -3.05 22.46 8.74
CA GLU A 16 -3.50 21.70 9.92
C GLU A 16 -4.19 20.41 9.51
N LEU A 17 -5.08 20.43 8.51
CA LEU A 17 -5.74 19.23 8.00
C LEU A 17 -4.78 18.23 7.35
N ILE A 18 -3.83 18.70 6.54
CA ILE A 18 -2.84 17.82 5.86
C ILE A 18 -1.90 17.18 6.87
N THR A 19 -1.48 17.94 7.88
CA THR A 19 -0.52 17.47 8.89
C THR A 19 -1.18 16.72 10.05
N ARG A 20 -2.52 16.77 10.15
CA ARG A 20 -3.29 16.03 11.15
C ARG A 20 -3.00 14.53 11.04
N ASN A 21 -2.59 13.95 12.17
CA ASN A 21 -2.24 12.52 12.31
C ASN A 21 -1.00 12.06 11.51
N LEU A 22 -0.19 12.97 10.96
CA LEU A 22 1.14 12.61 10.47
C LEU A 22 2.10 12.40 11.63
N GLY A 23 2.98 11.41 11.51
CA GLY A 23 4.03 11.14 12.48
C GLY A 23 5.21 12.11 12.35
N GLU A 24 5.55 12.51 11.12
CA GLU A 24 6.65 13.44 10.85
C GLU A 24 6.43 14.16 9.51
N VAL A 25 6.90 15.41 9.41
CA VAL A 25 6.88 16.22 8.18
C VAL A 25 8.26 16.83 7.98
N LEU A 26 8.90 16.56 6.85
CA LEU A 26 10.11 17.25 6.41
C LEU A 26 9.73 18.32 5.39
N GLY A 27 10.20 19.56 5.56
CA GLY A 27 9.80 20.70 4.70
C GLY A 27 8.49 21.37 5.12
N SER A 28 8.22 21.47 6.42
CA SER A 28 6.96 22.01 6.95
C SER A 28 6.69 23.47 6.57
N GLN A 29 7.73 24.30 6.45
CA GLN A 29 7.60 25.71 6.04
C GLN A 29 7.24 25.83 4.56
N GLU A 30 7.80 24.94 3.73
CA GLU A 30 7.51 24.84 2.30
C GLU A 30 6.08 24.32 2.08
N LEU A 31 5.62 23.36 2.88
CA LEU A 31 4.23 22.86 2.82
C LEU A 31 3.22 23.97 3.09
N LEU A 32 3.45 24.83 4.10
CA LEU A 32 2.54 25.92 4.41
C LEU A 32 2.42 26.93 3.25
N LYS A 33 3.51 27.16 2.50
CA LYS A 33 3.48 27.99 1.29
C LYS A 33 2.69 27.30 0.18
N LEU A 34 2.90 25.99 -0.02
CA LEU A 34 2.18 25.20 -1.02
C LEU A 34 0.66 25.14 -0.74
N CYS A 35 0.26 25.19 0.54
CA CYS A 35 -1.16 25.21 0.94
C CYS A 35 -1.92 26.46 0.46
N GLN A 36 -1.23 27.45 -0.12
CA GLN A 36 -1.86 28.60 -0.77
C GLN A 36 -2.32 28.32 -2.21
N GLU A 37 -1.84 27.23 -2.81
CA GLU A 37 -2.07 26.86 -4.21
C GLU A 37 -3.08 25.71 -4.32
N GLU A 38 -3.60 25.46 -5.53
CA GLU A 38 -4.40 24.27 -5.83
C GLU A 38 -3.48 23.13 -6.27
N GLY A 39 -3.48 22.04 -5.50
CA GLY A 39 -2.63 20.87 -5.77
C GLY A 39 -3.33 19.79 -6.61
N ARG A 40 -2.51 19.02 -7.34
CA ARG A 40 -2.88 17.74 -7.97
C ARG A 40 -2.25 16.59 -7.17
N VAL A 41 -2.93 15.45 -7.10
CA VAL A 41 -2.39 14.25 -6.44
C VAL A 41 -1.96 13.23 -7.50
N ILE A 42 -0.69 12.86 -7.48
CA ILE A 42 -0.13 11.83 -8.37
C ILE A 42 0.05 10.55 -7.57
N THR A 43 -0.60 9.48 -8.00
CA THR A 43 -0.42 8.13 -7.48
C THR A 43 0.44 7.35 -8.47
N CYS A 44 1.60 6.85 -8.00
CA CYS A 44 2.50 6.04 -8.82
C CYS A 44 2.32 4.55 -8.53
N TYR A 45 2.32 3.72 -9.57
CA TYR A 45 2.45 2.27 -9.48
C TYR A 45 3.90 1.85 -9.64
N TRP A 46 4.42 1.22 -8.61
CA TRP A 46 5.83 0.91 -8.44
C TRP A 46 6.19 -0.47 -9.03
N ASP A 47 5.84 -0.71 -10.29
CA ASP A 47 6.03 -2.01 -10.96
C ASP A 47 7.50 -2.42 -11.10
N VAL A 48 8.37 -1.50 -11.51
CA VAL A 48 9.82 -1.73 -11.57
C VAL A 48 10.38 -2.02 -10.18
N HIS A 49 9.91 -1.31 -9.16
CA HIS A 49 10.35 -1.52 -7.78
C HIS A 49 9.84 -2.86 -7.21
N ALA A 50 8.61 -3.26 -7.54
CA ALA A 50 8.07 -4.58 -7.18
C ALA A 50 8.90 -5.71 -7.80
N PHE A 51 9.45 -5.50 -9.00
CA PHE A 51 10.41 -6.41 -9.61
C PHE A 51 11.77 -6.42 -8.88
N LEU A 52 12.28 -5.24 -8.50
CA LEU A 52 13.58 -5.09 -7.84
C LEU A 52 13.59 -5.58 -6.38
N ASP A 53 12.47 -5.52 -5.67
CA ASP A 53 12.30 -6.00 -4.30
C ASP A 53 12.14 -7.53 -4.25
N ASN A 54 13.27 -8.20 -4.44
CA ASN A 54 13.46 -9.65 -4.24
C ASN A 54 12.51 -10.55 -5.04
N LEU A 55 12.19 -10.18 -6.29
CA LEU A 55 11.43 -11.02 -7.24
C LEU A 55 10.13 -11.57 -6.63
N LYS A 56 9.37 -10.72 -5.92
CA LYS A 56 8.06 -11.11 -5.33
C LYS A 56 7.07 -11.68 -6.37
N ALA A 57 7.26 -11.37 -7.65
CA ALA A 57 6.45 -11.85 -8.76
C ALA A 57 7.20 -11.70 -10.11
N PRO A 58 6.92 -12.53 -11.12
CA PRO A 58 7.31 -12.30 -12.51
C PRO A 58 6.75 -10.99 -13.08
N LEU A 59 7.39 -10.43 -14.11
CA LEU A 59 6.99 -9.14 -14.72
C LEU A 59 5.57 -9.18 -15.27
N GLU A 60 5.17 -10.28 -15.91
CA GLU A 60 3.82 -10.47 -16.42
C GLU A 60 2.78 -10.37 -15.30
N LEU A 61 3.07 -10.97 -14.14
CA LEU A 61 2.22 -10.93 -12.97
C LEU A 61 2.17 -9.54 -12.33
N ILE A 62 3.30 -8.80 -12.36
CA ILE A 62 3.35 -7.42 -11.88
C ILE A 62 2.43 -6.52 -12.71
N ASN A 63 2.42 -6.65 -14.04
CA ASN A 63 1.53 -5.87 -14.89
C ASN A 63 0.04 -6.13 -14.58
N GLN A 64 -0.33 -7.38 -14.31
CA GLN A 64 -1.68 -7.72 -13.88
C GLN A 64 -2.01 -7.13 -12.50
N ARG A 65 -1.04 -7.12 -11.59
CA ARG A 65 -1.18 -6.44 -10.29
C ARG A 65 -1.36 -4.93 -10.45
N VAL A 66 -0.64 -4.28 -11.35
CA VAL A 66 -0.85 -2.84 -11.63
C VAL A 66 -2.29 -2.60 -12.07
N SER A 67 -2.82 -3.43 -12.97
CA SER A 67 -4.23 -3.38 -13.37
C SER A 67 -5.16 -3.52 -12.16
N TYR A 68 -5.02 -4.59 -11.38
CA TYR A 68 -5.80 -4.81 -10.16
C TYR A 68 -5.74 -3.63 -9.17
N TYR A 69 -4.54 -3.12 -8.88
CA TYR A 69 -4.34 -1.98 -7.98
C TYR A 69 -4.99 -0.71 -8.50
N SER A 70 -5.15 -0.57 -9.81
CA SER A 70 -5.86 0.56 -10.40
C SER A 70 -7.37 0.54 -10.20
N HIS A 71 -8.00 -0.62 -10.34
CA HIS A 71 -9.42 -0.76 -10.04
C HIS A 71 -9.68 -0.63 -8.53
N ILE A 72 -8.90 -1.32 -7.69
CA ILE A 72 -9.16 -1.32 -6.24
C ILE A 72 -8.92 0.05 -5.61
N LEU A 73 -7.86 0.78 -5.96
CA LEU A 73 -7.60 2.10 -5.37
C LEU A 73 -8.66 3.11 -5.82
N ARG A 74 -9.11 3.06 -7.08
CA ARG A 74 -10.24 3.88 -7.54
C ARG A 74 -11.51 3.58 -6.76
N ALA A 75 -11.81 2.30 -6.52
CA ALA A 75 -12.97 1.89 -5.72
C ALA A 75 -12.85 2.36 -4.26
N VAL A 76 -11.65 2.26 -3.65
CA VAL A 76 -11.38 2.75 -2.30
C VAL A 76 -11.58 4.26 -2.21
N PHE A 77 -10.94 5.06 -3.08
CA PHE A 77 -11.08 6.51 -3.07
C PHE A 77 -12.52 6.96 -3.32
N THR A 78 -13.23 6.29 -4.22
CA THR A 78 -14.65 6.55 -4.47
C THR A 78 -15.51 6.23 -3.24
N SER A 79 -15.25 5.11 -2.55
CA SER A 79 -15.98 4.69 -1.34
C SER A 79 -15.85 5.70 -0.19
N ILE A 80 -14.68 6.31 -0.04
CA ILE A 80 -14.43 7.33 1.00
C ILE A 80 -14.85 8.74 0.57
N GLY A 81 -15.31 8.93 -0.66
CA GLY A 81 -15.78 10.23 -1.16
C GLY A 81 -14.67 11.16 -1.68
N VAL A 82 -13.47 10.64 -1.95
CA VAL A 82 -12.38 11.44 -2.49
C VAL A 82 -12.59 11.67 -3.99
N PRO A 83 -12.54 12.93 -4.47
CA PRO A 83 -12.67 13.26 -5.88
C PRO A 83 -11.51 12.67 -6.70
N ILE A 84 -11.82 11.76 -7.63
CA ILE A 84 -10.83 11.02 -8.42
C ILE A 84 -10.37 11.75 -9.70
N ASP A 85 -11.01 12.86 -10.06
CA ASP A 85 -10.66 13.70 -11.22
C ASP A 85 -9.28 14.34 -11.09
N ARG A 86 -8.84 14.59 -9.85
CA ARG A 86 -7.52 15.14 -9.54
C ARG A 86 -6.43 14.08 -9.35
N LEU A 87 -6.80 12.80 -9.36
CA LEU A 87 -5.88 11.68 -9.21
C LEU A 87 -5.30 11.28 -10.57
N GLU A 88 -3.99 11.37 -10.70
CA GLU A 88 -3.26 10.78 -11.82
C GLU A 88 -2.65 9.46 -11.41
N PHE A 89 -2.81 8.44 -12.25
CA PHE A 89 -2.21 7.14 -12.04
C PHE A 89 -1.10 6.91 -13.07
N ILE A 90 0.15 6.80 -12.61
CA ILE A 90 1.33 6.65 -13.47
C ILE A 90 2.03 5.35 -13.15
N THR A 91 2.35 4.55 -14.15
CA THR A 91 3.12 3.31 -13.98
C THR A 91 4.62 3.61 -14.08
N GLY A 92 5.43 3.11 -13.14
CA GLY A 92 6.88 3.35 -13.09
C GLY A 92 7.60 3.01 -14.40
N SER A 93 7.28 1.86 -14.98
CA SER A 93 7.83 1.44 -16.29
C SER A 93 7.59 2.43 -17.44
N SER A 94 6.59 3.31 -17.34
CA SER A 94 6.30 4.31 -18.38
C SER A 94 7.40 5.38 -18.54
N TYR A 95 8.23 5.60 -17.50
CA TYR A 95 9.30 6.61 -17.53
C TYR A 95 10.65 6.11 -16.99
N GLN A 96 10.67 5.11 -16.10
CA GLN A 96 11.91 4.64 -15.46
C GLN A 96 12.87 3.92 -16.43
N TYR A 97 12.37 3.44 -17.57
CA TYR A 97 13.21 2.89 -18.64
C TYR A 97 13.70 3.94 -19.65
N SER A 98 13.31 5.19 -19.48
CA SER A 98 13.73 6.25 -20.39
C SER A 98 15.23 6.51 -20.29
N THR A 99 15.83 6.96 -21.39
CA THR A 99 17.25 7.33 -21.43
C THR A 99 17.61 8.43 -20.43
N PRO A 100 16.83 9.52 -20.25
CA PRO A 100 17.12 10.52 -19.24
C PRO A 100 17.17 9.93 -17.83
N TYR A 101 16.16 9.14 -17.45
CA TYR A 101 16.07 8.54 -16.13
C TYR A 101 17.26 7.63 -15.83
N ASN A 102 17.61 6.76 -16.76
CA ASN A 102 18.75 5.86 -16.59
C ASN A 102 20.09 6.60 -16.54
N LYS A 103 20.24 7.70 -17.28
CA LYS A 103 21.44 8.55 -17.16
C LYS A 103 21.57 9.14 -15.76
N ASP A 104 20.49 9.63 -15.17
CA ASP A 104 20.54 10.17 -13.81
C ASP A 104 20.71 9.07 -12.75
N CYS A 105 20.12 7.89 -12.95
CA CYS A 105 20.37 6.74 -12.10
C CYS A 105 21.86 6.37 -12.08
N LEU A 106 22.53 6.38 -13.23
CA LEU A 106 23.98 6.12 -13.31
C LEU A 106 24.81 7.24 -12.68
N LYS A 107 24.43 8.51 -12.86
CA LYS A 107 25.09 9.63 -12.15
C LYS A 107 24.95 9.47 -10.65
N LEU A 108 23.75 9.15 -10.17
CA LEU A 108 23.48 8.94 -8.76
C LEU A 108 24.28 7.76 -8.20
N ALA A 109 24.35 6.65 -8.93
CA ALA A 109 25.18 5.49 -8.58
C ALA A 109 26.68 5.81 -8.51
N SER A 110 27.16 6.83 -9.22
CA SER A 110 28.55 7.29 -9.12
C SER A 110 28.84 8.17 -7.89
N LEU A 111 27.79 8.75 -7.29
CA LEU A 111 27.89 9.68 -6.14
C LEU A 111 27.56 8.99 -4.81
N VAL A 112 26.70 7.98 -4.84
CA VAL A 112 26.19 7.29 -3.65
C VAL A 112 27.14 6.17 -3.25
N SER A 113 27.50 6.13 -1.96
CA SER A 113 28.24 4.99 -1.42
C SER A 113 27.34 3.78 -1.22
N GLU A 114 27.90 2.58 -1.39
CA GLU A 114 27.19 1.31 -1.12
C GLU A 114 26.58 1.29 0.30
N ARG A 115 27.33 1.77 1.29
CA ARG A 115 26.89 1.90 2.68
C ARG A 115 25.63 2.76 2.81
N ASP A 116 25.59 3.90 2.13
CA ASP A 116 24.47 4.83 2.24
C ASP A 116 23.23 4.29 1.52
N ALA A 117 23.39 3.66 0.35
CA ALA A 117 22.31 2.97 -0.35
C ALA A 117 21.72 1.82 0.50
N ARG A 118 22.58 0.98 1.09
CA ARG A 118 22.16 -0.11 1.98
C ARG A 118 21.42 0.43 3.20
N LYS A 119 21.95 1.49 3.82
CA LYS A 119 21.31 2.13 4.98
C LYS A 119 19.95 2.71 4.61
N ALA A 120 19.81 3.34 3.44
CA ALA A 120 18.55 3.93 2.99
C ALA A 120 17.46 2.86 2.82
N GLY A 121 17.80 1.70 2.23
CA GLY A 121 16.85 0.63 1.96
C GLY A 121 16.53 -0.33 3.12
N SER A 122 17.20 -0.22 4.27
CA SER A 122 17.18 -1.28 5.31
C SER A 122 15.82 -1.60 5.93
N GLU A 123 14.87 -0.65 5.91
CA GLU A 123 13.53 -0.83 6.50
C GLU A 123 12.44 -1.15 5.46
N VAL A 124 12.79 -1.07 4.18
CA VAL A 124 11.86 -1.16 3.05
C VAL A 124 12.15 -2.38 2.20
N VAL A 125 13.42 -2.58 1.83
CA VAL A 125 13.86 -3.70 1.00
C VAL A 125 14.00 -4.95 1.85
N LYS A 126 13.54 -6.08 1.33
CA LYS A 126 13.67 -7.37 2.04
C LYS A 126 15.14 -7.72 2.26
N GLU A 127 15.53 -7.90 3.52
CA GLU A 127 16.86 -8.41 3.86
C GLU A 127 17.00 -9.90 3.53
N SER A 128 18.15 -10.27 2.98
CA SER A 128 18.52 -11.66 2.71
C SER A 128 20.03 -11.85 2.94
N ASP A 129 20.47 -13.09 3.14
CA ASP A 129 21.87 -13.43 3.41
C ASP A 129 22.82 -13.05 2.25
N ALA A 130 22.27 -12.97 1.03
CA ALA A 130 22.98 -12.56 -0.17
C ALA A 130 22.09 -11.59 -0.98
N PRO A 131 21.99 -10.31 -0.55
CA PRO A 131 21.06 -9.39 -1.15
C PRO A 131 21.49 -9.05 -2.59
N PRO A 132 20.56 -9.10 -3.56
CA PRO A 132 20.87 -8.71 -4.93
C PRO A 132 21.22 -7.23 -5.02
N LEU A 133 21.95 -6.83 -6.08
CA LEU A 133 22.26 -5.43 -6.36
C LEU A 133 20.99 -4.57 -6.49
N SER A 134 19.87 -5.17 -6.90
CA SER A 134 18.58 -4.49 -7.02
C SER A 134 18.15 -3.81 -5.72
N GLY A 135 18.46 -4.39 -4.56
CA GLY A 135 18.15 -3.79 -3.27
C GLY A 135 18.93 -2.50 -2.98
N LEU A 136 20.12 -2.36 -3.55
CA LEU A 136 20.91 -1.13 -3.45
C LEU A 136 20.45 -0.07 -4.44
N LEU A 137 19.86 -0.47 -5.58
CA LEU A 137 19.31 0.47 -6.56
C LEU A 137 17.96 1.04 -6.12
N TYR A 138 17.17 0.28 -5.37
CA TYR A 138 15.83 0.68 -4.92
C TYR A 138 15.72 2.12 -4.39
N PRO A 139 16.52 2.56 -3.39
CA PRO A 139 16.42 3.93 -2.87
C PRO A 139 16.87 5.00 -3.87
N LEU A 140 17.73 4.66 -4.83
CA LEU A 140 18.17 5.59 -5.89
C LEU A 140 17.02 5.88 -6.85
N LEU A 141 16.28 4.83 -7.25
CA LEU A 141 15.14 4.98 -8.13
C LEU A 141 14.03 5.78 -7.45
N GLN A 142 13.68 5.42 -6.21
CA GLN A 142 12.64 6.12 -5.47
C GLN A 142 12.93 7.61 -5.26
N ALA A 143 14.20 8.00 -5.06
CA ALA A 143 14.58 9.42 -4.99
C ALA A 143 14.39 10.12 -6.35
N LEU A 144 14.80 9.49 -7.46
CA LEU A 144 14.66 10.08 -8.79
C LEU A 144 13.20 10.22 -9.22
N ASP A 145 12.30 9.38 -8.72
CA ASP A 145 10.87 9.48 -9.00
C ASP A 145 10.29 10.84 -8.60
N GLU A 146 10.78 11.48 -7.54
CA GLU A 146 10.35 12.81 -7.13
C GLU A 146 10.57 13.87 -8.23
N GLU A 147 11.71 13.79 -8.92
CA GLU A 147 12.04 14.72 -10.01
C GLU A 147 11.26 14.39 -11.28
N TYR A 148 11.20 13.12 -11.66
CA TYR A 148 10.61 12.70 -12.92
C TYR A 148 9.08 12.75 -12.94
N LEU A 149 8.45 12.60 -11.77
CA LEU A 149 7.02 12.84 -11.57
C LEU A 149 6.71 14.34 -11.37
N LYS A 150 7.74 15.19 -11.22
CA LYS A 150 7.62 16.64 -11.01
C LYS A 150 6.73 16.98 -9.82
N VAL A 151 6.95 16.31 -8.69
CA VAL A 151 6.17 16.51 -7.47
C VAL A 151 6.88 17.46 -6.51
N ASP A 152 6.08 18.16 -5.71
CA ASP A 152 6.55 19.03 -4.61
C ASP A 152 6.73 18.25 -3.30
N PHE A 153 5.96 17.18 -3.12
CA PHE A 153 6.00 16.35 -1.93
C PHE A 153 5.83 14.86 -2.24
N GLN A 154 6.42 14.02 -1.39
CA GLN A 154 6.21 12.58 -1.37
C GLN A 154 5.54 12.18 -0.05
N PHE A 155 4.50 11.34 -0.13
CA PHE A 155 3.79 10.80 1.02
C PHE A 155 4.08 9.30 1.18
N GLY A 156 4.33 8.85 2.41
CA GLY A 156 4.53 7.44 2.73
C GLY A 156 4.61 7.17 4.24
N GLY A 157 4.89 5.93 4.62
CA GLY A 157 5.05 5.56 6.02
C GLY A 157 6.35 6.08 6.65
N ILE A 158 6.37 6.17 7.98
CA ILE A 158 7.61 6.47 8.73
C ILE A 158 8.72 5.43 8.48
N ASP A 159 8.39 4.22 8.02
CA ASP A 159 9.35 3.21 7.58
C ASP A 159 10.10 3.59 6.29
N GLN A 160 9.62 4.60 5.55
CA GLN A 160 10.30 5.17 4.39
C GLN A 160 11.25 6.33 4.72
N ARG A 161 11.31 6.76 5.99
CA ARG A 161 12.11 7.91 6.45
C ARG A 161 13.56 7.90 5.99
N LYS A 162 14.19 6.72 5.96
CA LYS A 162 15.58 6.56 5.52
C LYS A 162 15.76 6.80 4.01
N ILE A 163 14.75 6.50 3.21
CA ILE A 163 14.74 6.79 1.76
C ILE A 163 14.46 8.28 1.53
N PHE A 164 13.51 8.87 2.26
CA PHE A 164 13.20 10.29 2.17
C PHE A 164 14.41 11.18 2.53
N THR A 165 15.07 10.88 3.66
CA THR A 165 16.30 11.59 4.05
C THR A 165 17.45 11.35 3.07
N PHE A 166 17.48 10.21 2.39
CA PHE A 166 18.42 9.93 1.31
C PHE A 166 18.13 10.82 0.09
N ALA A 167 16.87 10.96 -0.33
CA ALA A 167 16.47 11.82 -1.43
C ALA A 167 16.83 13.30 -1.15
N GLU A 168 16.53 13.81 0.05
CA GLU A 168 16.91 15.18 0.45
C GLU A 168 18.42 15.44 0.39
N LEU A 169 19.23 14.41 0.65
CA LEU A 169 20.70 14.54 0.65
C LEU A 169 21.28 14.49 -0.76
N TYR A 170 20.73 13.65 -1.64
CA TYR A 170 21.36 13.31 -2.91
C TYR A 170 20.73 14.00 -4.12
N LEU A 171 19.44 14.33 -4.13
CA LEU A 171 18.81 15.08 -5.23
C LEU A 171 19.49 16.44 -5.47
N PRO A 172 19.82 17.24 -4.43
CA PRO A 172 20.57 18.49 -4.64
C PRO A 172 21.95 18.31 -5.25
N ARG A 173 22.59 17.15 -5.05
CA ARG A 173 23.91 16.85 -5.65
C ARG A 173 23.83 16.58 -7.14
N LEU A 174 22.64 16.20 -7.64
CA LEU A 174 22.34 16.12 -9.06
C LEU A 174 21.85 17.45 -9.65
N GLY A 175 21.66 18.47 -8.81
CA GLY A 175 21.11 19.77 -9.21
C GLY A 175 19.58 19.86 -9.13
N TYR A 176 18.92 18.87 -8.54
CA TYR A 176 17.47 18.84 -8.37
C TYR A 176 17.03 19.46 -7.03
N ALA A 177 15.78 19.92 -6.98
CA ALA A 177 15.21 20.47 -5.75
C ALA A 177 15.00 19.37 -4.69
N LYS A 178 14.99 19.77 -3.42
CA LYS A 178 14.47 18.92 -2.34
C LYS A 178 12.95 18.91 -2.39
N ARG A 179 12.35 17.80 -1.99
CA ARG A 179 10.90 17.69 -1.84
C ARG A 179 10.51 17.64 -0.37
N ILE A 180 9.26 17.98 -0.12
CA ILE A 180 8.61 17.83 1.17
C ILE A 180 8.30 16.33 1.37
N HIS A 181 8.48 15.82 2.57
CA HIS A 181 8.16 14.42 2.89
C HIS A 181 7.12 14.36 3.99
N LEU A 182 5.99 13.72 3.69
CA LEU A 182 4.85 13.55 4.61
C LEU A 182 4.83 12.09 5.09
N MET A 183 5.05 11.88 6.38
CA MET A 183 5.17 10.53 6.95
C MET A 183 3.99 10.18 7.86
N ASN A 184 3.21 9.17 7.49
CA ASN A 184 2.16 8.64 8.37
C ASN A 184 2.72 7.65 9.40
N THR A 185 2.04 7.57 10.55
CA THR A 185 2.36 6.58 11.58
C THR A 185 2.07 5.16 11.10
N MET A 186 2.82 4.18 11.60
CA MET A 186 2.55 2.78 11.29
C MET A 186 1.31 2.32 12.05
N VAL A 187 0.29 1.90 11.31
CA VAL A 187 -0.88 1.25 11.91
C VAL A 187 -0.49 -0.20 12.26
N PRO A 188 -0.57 -0.60 13.54
CA PRO A 188 -0.40 -1.99 13.94
C PRO A 188 -1.40 -2.89 13.21
N GLY A 189 -0.97 -4.07 12.79
CA GLY A 189 -1.87 -5.10 12.27
C GLY A 189 -2.79 -5.65 13.35
N LEU A 190 -3.81 -6.40 12.92
CA LEU A 190 -4.82 -6.97 13.82
C LEU A 190 -4.24 -7.93 14.88
N THR A 191 -3.06 -8.49 14.61
CA THR A 191 -2.35 -9.39 15.52
C THR A 191 -1.35 -8.65 16.45
N GLY A 192 -1.29 -7.32 16.40
CA GLY A 192 -0.37 -6.49 17.20
C GLY A 192 1.03 -6.33 16.62
N THR A 193 1.30 -6.89 15.43
CA THR A 193 2.56 -6.76 14.68
C THR A 193 2.35 -5.97 13.39
N LYS A 194 3.43 -5.62 12.65
CA LYS A 194 3.33 -4.92 11.35
C LYS A 194 2.42 -5.72 10.39
N MET A 195 1.47 -5.04 9.74
CA MET A 195 0.64 -5.67 8.70
C MET A 195 1.53 -6.23 7.60
N SER A 196 1.32 -7.50 7.24
CA SER A 196 2.07 -8.18 6.19
C SER A 196 1.13 -8.55 5.04
N SER A 197 1.47 -8.12 3.83
CA SER A 197 0.76 -8.56 2.63
C SER A 197 0.88 -10.06 2.38
N SER A 198 1.87 -10.72 2.99
CA SER A 198 2.16 -12.15 2.83
C SER A 198 1.49 -13.05 3.87
N ASP A 199 0.95 -12.50 4.96
CA ASP A 199 0.17 -13.25 5.93
C ASP A 199 -1.30 -12.82 5.87
N ALA A 200 -2.10 -13.66 5.20
CA ALA A 200 -3.53 -13.43 5.00
C ALA A 200 -4.32 -13.33 6.33
N LYS A 201 -3.79 -13.83 7.45
CA LYS A 201 -4.42 -13.71 8.77
C LYS A 201 -4.11 -12.38 9.46
N SER A 202 -3.03 -11.71 9.06
CA SER A 202 -2.56 -10.48 9.70
C SER A 202 -3.26 -9.20 9.20
N LYS A 203 -3.95 -9.29 8.04
CA LYS A 203 -4.60 -8.16 7.38
C LYS A 203 -6.05 -8.45 6.99
N ILE A 204 -6.85 -7.38 6.94
CA ILE A 204 -8.15 -7.36 6.28
C ILE A 204 -7.91 -6.99 4.83
N ASP A 205 -8.38 -7.82 3.90
CA ASP A 205 -8.32 -7.50 2.48
C ASP A 205 -9.54 -6.66 2.07
N PHE A 206 -9.40 -5.82 1.04
CA PHE A 206 -10.49 -4.96 0.61
C PHE A 206 -11.68 -5.74 0.03
N LEU A 207 -11.43 -6.98 -0.41
CA LEU A 207 -12.44 -7.87 -0.97
C LEU A 207 -12.90 -8.96 0.02
N ASP A 208 -12.44 -8.93 1.28
CA ASP A 208 -12.87 -9.90 2.31
C ASP A 208 -14.41 -9.86 2.49
N SER A 209 -15.01 -11.03 2.58
CA SER A 209 -16.44 -11.17 2.90
C SER A 209 -16.75 -10.70 4.34
N PRO A 210 -18.00 -10.35 4.66
CA PRO A 210 -18.39 -9.95 6.02
C PRO A 210 -18.09 -11.03 7.06
N GLU A 211 -18.18 -12.31 6.68
CA GLU A 211 -17.86 -13.46 7.51
C GLU A 211 -16.35 -13.52 7.82
N GLU A 212 -15.50 -13.28 6.81
CA GLU A 212 -14.04 -13.26 6.96
C GLU A 212 -13.58 -12.08 7.82
N VAL A 213 -14.14 -10.89 7.60
CA VAL A 213 -13.87 -9.71 8.43
C VAL A 213 -14.22 -10.01 9.89
N LYS A 214 -15.44 -10.52 10.16
CA LYS A 214 -15.86 -10.88 11.52
C LYS A 214 -14.95 -11.92 12.16
N LYS A 215 -14.49 -12.91 11.38
CA LYS A 215 -13.56 -13.94 11.86
C LYS A 215 -12.20 -13.33 12.22
N LYS A 216 -11.59 -12.55 11.33
CA LYS A 216 -10.28 -11.92 11.54
C LYS A 216 -10.30 -10.97 12.75
N ILE A 217 -11.34 -10.15 12.87
CA ILE A 217 -11.51 -9.25 14.02
C ILE A 217 -11.75 -10.01 15.32
N LYS A 218 -12.50 -11.12 15.28
CA LYS A 218 -12.69 -11.98 16.46
C LYS A 218 -11.37 -12.56 16.94
N ASP A 219 -10.51 -12.99 16.02
CA ASP A 219 -9.21 -13.61 16.30
C ASP A 219 -8.12 -12.59 16.70
N ALA A 220 -8.33 -11.29 16.46
CA ALA A 220 -7.41 -10.23 16.86
C ALA A 220 -7.16 -10.20 18.38
N VAL A 221 -5.95 -9.85 18.81
CA VAL A 221 -5.64 -9.74 20.25
C VAL A 221 -6.23 -8.43 20.79
N CYS A 222 -7.10 -8.52 21.81
CA CYS A 222 -7.77 -7.38 22.42
C CYS A 222 -8.04 -7.71 23.90
N VAL A 223 -7.09 -7.38 24.76
CA VAL A 223 -7.14 -7.67 26.20
C VAL A 223 -7.94 -6.56 26.90
N PRO A 224 -8.93 -6.87 27.75
CA PRO A 224 -9.71 -5.86 28.47
C PRO A 224 -8.81 -4.90 29.27
N GLY A 225 -9.05 -3.59 29.19
CA GLY A 225 -8.26 -2.57 29.88
C GLY A 225 -6.87 -2.27 29.28
N GLU A 226 -6.32 -3.15 28.44
CA GLU A 226 -5.01 -2.94 27.82
C GLU A 226 -5.11 -2.16 26.50
N VAL A 227 -4.56 -0.96 26.51
CA VAL A 227 -4.54 -0.06 25.35
C VAL A 227 -3.28 -0.25 24.50
N ASN A 228 -2.15 -0.62 25.10
CA ASN A 228 -0.88 -0.69 24.39
C ASN A 228 -0.80 -1.96 23.54
N GLY A 229 -0.43 -1.81 22.27
CA GLY A 229 -0.36 -2.93 21.33
C GLY A 229 -1.72 -3.48 20.90
N ASN A 230 -2.81 -2.77 21.20
CA ASN A 230 -4.16 -3.17 20.80
C ASN A 230 -4.44 -2.74 19.36
N GLY A 231 -4.31 -3.67 18.41
CA GLY A 231 -4.52 -3.41 16.98
C GLY A 231 -5.95 -2.95 16.62
N ILE A 232 -6.96 -3.30 17.44
CA ILE A 232 -8.34 -2.85 17.23
C ILE A 232 -8.49 -1.37 17.55
N LEU A 233 -7.96 -0.93 18.70
CA LEU A 233 -7.97 0.48 19.08
C LEU A 233 -7.13 1.33 18.12
N ALA A 234 -5.96 0.82 17.70
CA ALA A 234 -5.12 1.54 16.75
C ALA A 234 -5.78 1.67 15.35
N PHE A 235 -6.50 0.65 14.89
CA PHE A 235 -7.28 0.73 13.64
C PHE A 235 -8.45 1.72 13.76
N LEU A 236 -9.10 1.76 14.92
CA LEU A 236 -10.16 2.73 15.22
C LEU A 236 -9.62 4.16 15.16
N GLU A 237 -8.50 4.44 15.82
CA GLU A 237 -7.84 5.75 15.84
C GLU A 237 -7.34 6.20 14.47
N SER A 238 -6.67 5.29 13.74
CA SER A 238 -5.93 5.65 12.53
C SER A 238 -6.76 5.56 11.25
N VAL A 239 -7.85 4.78 11.25
CA VAL A 239 -8.65 4.51 10.05
C VAL A 239 -10.11 4.91 10.23
N LEU A 240 -10.80 4.33 11.22
CA LEU A 240 -12.24 4.53 11.33
C LEU A 240 -12.60 5.96 11.75
N LEU A 241 -12.00 6.50 12.80
CA LEU A 241 -12.34 7.84 13.28
C LEU A 241 -12.00 8.96 12.27
N PRO A 242 -10.85 8.95 11.56
CA PRO A 242 -10.58 9.92 10.51
C PRO A 242 -11.59 9.84 9.35
N ILE A 243 -12.00 8.64 8.94
CA ILE A 243 -13.02 8.45 7.90
C ILE A 243 -14.40 8.89 8.41
N ALA A 244 -14.70 8.64 9.69
CA ALA A 244 -15.94 9.07 10.33
C ALA A 244 -16.07 10.60 10.27
N ASP A 245 -15.01 11.30 10.65
CA ASP A 245 -14.90 12.75 10.66
C ASP A 245 -15.06 13.31 9.23
N LEU A 246 -14.31 12.75 8.26
CA LEU A 246 -14.42 13.12 6.85
C LEU A 246 -15.84 12.95 6.30
N LYS A 247 -16.46 11.80 6.53
CA LYS A 247 -17.81 11.51 6.01
C LYS A 247 -18.89 12.33 6.72
N ARG A 248 -18.72 12.61 8.01
CA ARG A 248 -19.62 13.48 8.77
C ARG A 248 -19.65 14.87 8.15
N ASP A 249 -18.50 15.42 7.78
CA ASP A 249 -18.41 16.76 7.20
C ASP A 249 -18.97 16.80 5.76
N MET A 250 -18.93 15.67 5.04
CA MET A 250 -19.52 15.53 3.70
C MET A 250 -21.03 15.26 3.69
N ASN A 251 -21.58 14.66 4.74
CA ASN A 251 -22.99 14.28 4.81
C ASN A 251 -23.89 15.49 5.13
N GLN A 252 -25.06 15.55 4.48
CA GLN A 252 -26.03 16.64 4.70
C GLN A 252 -26.61 16.67 6.12
N ASP A 253 -26.65 15.52 6.80
CA ASP A 253 -27.16 15.38 8.16
C ASP A 253 -26.06 15.50 9.23
N HIS A 254 -24.81 15.75 8.82
CA HIS A 254 -23.64 15.82 9.71
C HIS A 254 -23.52 14.63 10.67
N LYS A 255 -23.98 13.44 10.25
CA LYS A 255 -23.86 12.21 11.03
C LYS A 255 -22.72 11.35 10.50
N SER A 256 -21.98 10.76 11.44
CA SER A 256 -20.99 9.73 11.13
C SER A 256 -21.67 8.46 10.59
N PRO A 257 -21.10 7.80 9.57
CA PRO A 257 -21.59 6.50 9.10
C PRO A 257 -21.45 5.37 10.14
N PHE A 258 -20.67 5.59 11.21
CA PHE A 258 -20.46 4.62 12.28
C PHE A 258 -21.21 4.99 13.56
N ALA A 259 -22.02 6.04 13.53
CA ALA A 259 -22.96 6.36 14.59
C ALA A 259 -24.28 5.61 14.35
N THR A 260 -24.95 5.20 15.43
CA THR A 260 -26.29 4.63 15.33
C THR A 260 -27.32 5.72 15.03
N PRO A 261 -28.52 5.39 14.51
CA PRO A 261 -29.51 6.39 14.11
C PRO A 261 -29.95 7.34 15.23
N GLU A 262 -29.99 6.81 16.47
CA GLU A 262 -30.39 7.51 17.69
C GLU A 262 -29.22 8.23 18.39
N ALA A 263 -28.01 8.16 17.83
CA ALA A 263 -26.83 8.77 18.43
C ALA A 263 -26.93 10.31 18.50
N PRO A 264 -26.40 10.94 19.58
CA PRO A 264 -26.31 12.38 19.71
C PRO A 264 -25.53 13.05 18.56
N GLU A 265 -25.84 14.31 18.30
CA GLU A 265 -25.10 15.13 17.34
C GLU A 265 -23.60 15.22 17.71
N GLY A 266 -22.73 15.14 16.70
CA GLY A 266 -21.28 15.13 16.89
C GLY A 266 -20.67 13.74 17.17
N THR A 267 -21.48 12.69 17.30
CA THR A 267 -20.98 11.31 17.48
C THR A 267 -20.17 10.84 16.27
N LEU A 268 -18.93 10.41 16.50
CA LEU A 268 -18.05 9.81 15.50
C LEU A 268 -18.19 8.29 15.42
N PHE A 269 -18.38 7.63 16.57
CA PHE A 269 -18.43 6.18 16.62
C PHE A 269 -19.39 5.71 17.72
N SER A 270 -20.19 4.69 17.44
CA SER A 270 -21.09 4.08 18.42
C SER A 270 -20.73 2.61 18.66
N VAL A 271 -20.81 2.18 19.91
CA VAL A 271 -20.63 0.78 20.31
C VAL A 271 -21.92 0.24 20.89
N VAL A 272 -22.43 -0.84 20.31
CA VAL A 272 -23.62 -1.54 20.82
C VAL A 272 -23.19 -2.57 21.86
N ARG A 273 -23.61 -2.37 23.12
CA ARG A 273 -23.31 -3.28 24.23
C ARG A 273 -24.39 -4.34 24.36
N LYS A 274 -24.08 -5.58 23.94
CA LYS A 274 -25.10 -6.64 23.86
C LYS A 274 -25.64 -7.12 25.21
N ARG A 275 -24.80 -7.11 26.26
CA ARG A 275 -25.19 -7.64 27.57
C ARG A 275 -26.02 -6.62 28.34
N GLU A 276 -25.62 -5.36 28.25
CA GLU A 276 -26.21 -4.20 28.91
C GLU A 276 -27.45 -3.70 28.16
N LYS A 277 -27.57 -4.04 26.87
CA LYS A 277 -28.68 -3.66 25.97
C LYS A 277 -28.81 -2.15 25.78
N ASP A 278 -27.67 -1.48 25.69
CA ASP A 278 -27.58 -0.06 25.41
C ASP A 278 -26.45 0.25 24.40
N GLU A 279 -26.26 1.53 24.14
CA GLU A 279 -25.29 2.04 23.17
C GLU A 279 -24.39 3.07 23.84
N LEU A 280 -23.10 3.01 23.54
CA LEU A 280 -22.13 4.04 23.91
C LEU A 280 -21.80 4.87 22.68
N HIS A 281 -21.82 6.18 22.81
CA HIS A 281 -21.56 7.13 21.73
C HIS A 281 -20.31 7.95 22.04
N TYR A 282 -19.39 8.00 21.09
CA TYR A 282 -18.09 8.62 21.26
C TYR A 282 -17.91 9.76 20.26
N THR A 283 -17.50 10.91 20.78
CA THR A 283 -17.13 12.09 19.98
C THR A 283 -15.61 12.19 19.81
N THR A 284 -14.84 11.57 20.72
CA THR A 284 -13.37 11.58 20.68
C THR A 284 -12.78 10.20 20.94
N TYR A 285 -11.56 9.97 20.45
CA TYR A 285 -10.82 8.74 20.75
C TYR A 285 -10.48 8.60 22.25
N SER A 286 -10.24 9.71 22.95
CA SER A 286 -9.92 9.72 24.38
C SER A 286 -11.05 9.15 25.23
N GLU A 287 -12.32 9.42 24.88
CA GLU A 287 -13.48 8.84 25.56
C GLU A 287 -13.53 7.31 25.42
N ILE A 288 -13.15 6.80 24.24
CA ILE A 288 -13.10 5.35 23.98
C ILE A 288 -12.03 4.70 24.85
N LEU A 289 -10.83 5.29 24.93
CA LEU A 289 -9.75 4.78 25.78
C LEU A 289 -10.16 4.79 27.25
N GLN A 290 -10.78 5.88 27.71
CA GLN A 290 -11.24 6.00 29.09
C GLN A 290 -12.27 4.91 29.43
N ASP A 291 -13.28 4.71 28.59
CA ASP A 291 -14.30 3.68 28.80
C ASP A 291 -13.73 2.26 28.67
N TYR A 292 -12.71 2.06 27.83
CA TYR A 292 -12.02 0.78 27.71
C TYR A 292 -11.20 0.42 28.96
N GLN A 293 -10.73 1.43 29.70
CA GLN A 293 -9.93 1.27 30.93
C GLN A 293 -10.78 1.37 32.21
N THR A 294 -12.00 1.87 32.12
CA THR A 294 -12.87 2.07 33.29
C THR A 294 -13.62 0.79 33.63
N GLU A 295 -13.56 0.37 34.89
CA GLU A 295 -14.40 -0.71 35.40
C GLU A 295 -15.80 -0.22 35.82
N GLU A 296 -16.83 -0.98 35.48
CA GLU A 296 -18.23 -0.69 35.79
C GLU A 296 -18.95 -1.96 36.30
N PRO A 297 -19.30 -2.04 37.61
CA PRO A 297 -18.99 -1.12 38.70
C PRO A 297 -17.49 -1.08 39.04
N ALA A 298 -17.01 0.02 39.63
CA ALA A 298 -15.60 0.17 39.99
C ALA A 298 -15.13 -0.93 40.95
N GLY A 299 -14.03 -1.62 40.62
CA GLY A 299 -13.48 -2.74 41.40
C GLY A 299 -14.15 -4.08 41.12
N SER A 300 -14.99 -4.18 40.09
CA SER A 300 -15.64 -5.44 39.68
C SER A 300 -14.76 -6.32 38.80
N GLY A 301 -13.70 -5.77 38.19
CA GLY A 301 -12.95 -6.44 37.11
C GLY A 301 -13.72 -6.55 35.79
N SER A 302 -14.90 -5.92 35.68
CA SER A 302 -15.67 -5.80 34.44
C SER A 302 -15.51 -4.40 33.88
N PHE A 303 -14.98 -4.28 32.66
CA PHE A 303 -14.77 -2.99 31.99
C PHE A 303 -16.08 -2.47 31.37
N LYS A 304 -16.29 -1.16 31.41
CA LYS A 304 -17.44 -0.45 30.84
C LYS A 304 -17.57 -0.71 29.34
N LEU A 305 -16.46 -0.71 28.62
CA LEU A 305 -16.36 -1.12 27.23
C LEU A 305 -15.65 -2.47 27.12
N PHE A 306 -16.41 -3.53 26.85
CA PHE A 306 -15.86 -4.87 26.75
C PHE A 306 -15.26 -5.14 25.35
N PRO A 307 -14.15 -5.90 25.25
CA PRO A 307 -13.52 -6.19 23.96
C PRO A 307 -14.44 -6.83 22.92
N SER A 308 -15.43 -7.63 23.33
CA SER A 308 -16.37 -8.26 22.39
C SER A 308 -17.29 -7.25 21.70
N ASP A 309 -17.75 -6.24 22.43
CA ASP A 309 -18.65 -5.21 21.90
C ASP A 309 -17.87 -4.23 21.00
N LEU A 310 -16.65 -3.87 21.42
CA LEU A 310 -15.73 -3.09 20.59
C LEU A 310 -15.41 -3.81 19.28
N LYS A 311 -14.99 -5.08 19.34
CA LYS A 311 -14.70 -5.90 18.14
C LYS A 311 -15.89 -6.00 17.21
N LEU A 312 -17.10 -6.21 17.75
CA LEU A 312 -18.30 -6.30 16.94
C LEU A 312 -18.58 -4.99 16.19
N SER A 313 -18.49 -3.86 16.89
CA SER A 313 -18.76 -2.54 16.32
C SER A 313 -17.71 -2.16 15.28
N VAL A 314 -16.43 -2.45 15.55
CA VAL A 314 -15.33 -2.27 14.60
C VAL A 314 -15.51 -3.15 13.36
N ALA A 315 -15.88 -4.43 13.52
CA ALA A 315 -16.15 -5.32 12.39
C ALA A 315 -17.29 -4.79 11.51
N ASN A 316 -18.38 -4.31 12.11
CA ASN A 316 -19.51 -3.74 11.36
C ASN A 316 -19.10 -2.46 10.61
N ALA A 317 -18.31 -1.59 11.23
CA ALA A 317 -17.80 -0.38 10.60
C ALA A 317 -16.89 -0.70 9.40
N ILE A 318 -16.02 -1.70 9.53
CA ILE A 318 -15.17 -2.17 8.43
C ILE A 318 -16.03 -2.74 7.29
N ILE A 319 -17.02 -3.57 7.61
CA ILE A 319 -17.94 -4.12 6.60
C ILE A 319 -18.65 -3.00 5.84
N LEU A 320 -19.11 -1.97 6.54
CA LEU A 320 -19.75 -0.82 5.92
C LEU A 320 -18.82 -0.10 4.92
N LEU A 321 -17.53 0.03 5.24
CA LEU A 321 -16.53 0.62 4.35
C LEU A 321 -16.20 -0.26 3.14
N LEU A 322 -16.15 -1.57 3.33
CA LEU A 322 -15.82 -2.54 2.27
C LEU A 322 -16.99 -2.83 1.33
N THR A 323 -18.23 -2.66 1.80
CA THR A 323 -19.45 -2.95 1.01
C THR A 323 -19.46 -2.27 -0.37
N PRO A 324 -19.32 -0.93 -0.50
CA PRO A 324 -19.31 -0.28 -1.82
C PRO A 324 -18.13 -0.70 -2.71
N ILE A 325 -16.99 -1.05 -2.12
CA ILE A 325 -15.81 -1.55 -2.85
C ILE A 325 -16.13 -2.93 -3.45
N ARG A 326 -16.70 -3.82 -2.65
CA ARG A 326 -17.13 -5.16 -3.08
C ARG A 326 -18.23 -5.10 -4.12
N GLU A 327 -19.22 -4.22 -3.95
CA GLU A 327 -20.25 -4.03 -4.98
C GLU A 327 -19.67 -3.52 -6.30
N THR A 328 -18.66 -2.65 -6.25
CA THR A 328 -17.94 -2.18 -7.46
C THR A 328 -17.23 -3.35 -8.14
N TYR A 329 -16.54 -4.19 -7.35
CA TYR A 329 -15.90 -5.41 -7.84
C TYR A 329 -16.89 -6.40 -8.45
N GLU A 330 -18.03 -6.64 -7.81
CA GLU A 330 -19.06 -7.58 -8.28
C GLU A 330 -19.73 -7.12 -9.59
N LYS A 331 -19.78 -5.80 -9.85
CA LYS A 331 -20.40 -5.21 -11.05
C LYS A 331 -19.42 -5.00 -12.21
N ASP A 332 -18.11 -5.13 -11.99
CA ASP A 332 -17.05 -4.85 -12.98
C ASP A 332 -16.33 -6.15 -13.39
N PRO A 333 -16.67 -6.74 -14.57
CA PRO A 333 -16.01 -7.94 -15.07
C PRO A 333 -14.51 -7.76 -15.35
N GLU A 334 -14.07 -6.55 -15.74
CA GLU A 334 -12.66 -6.28 -16.00
C GLU A 334 -11.87 -6.31 -14.69
N PHE A 335 -12.46 -5.77 -13.62
CA PHE A 335 -11.86 -5.82 -12.29
C PHE A 335 -11.75 -7.26 -11.76
N GLN A 336 -12.78 -8.10 -11.95
CA GLN A 336 -12.75 -9.51 -11.58
C GLN A 336 -11.65 -10.28 -12.32
N GLU A 337 -11.54 -10.04 -13.64
CA GLU A 337 -10.50 -10.67 -14.45
C GLU A 337 -9.10 -10.20 -14.04
N ALA A 338 -8.91 -8.89 -13.80
CA ALA A 338 -7.65 -8.34 -13.31
C ALA A 338 -7.22 -8.97 -11.98
N ASN A 339 -8.16 -9.19 -11.05
CA ASN A 339 -7.88 -9.87 -9.78
C ASN A 339 -7.45 -11.34 -10.01
N ARG A 340 -8.20 -12.08 -10.84
CA ARG A 340 -7.91 -13.48 -11.18
C ARG A 340 -6.52 -13.64 -11.81
N LEU A 341 -6.14 -12.72 -12.69
CA LEU A 341 -4.83 -12.72 -13.34
C LEU A 341 -3.70 -12.26 -12.42
N ALA A 342 -3.97 -11.33 -11.49
CA ALA A 342 -2.98 -10.81 -10.54
C ALA A 342 -2.65 -11.77 -9.38
N TYR A 343 -3.59 -12.65 -9.05
CA TYR A 343 -3.48 -13.61 -7.94
C TYR A 343 -4.01 -15.01 -8.33
N PRO A 344 -3.35 -15.71 -9.28
CA PRO A 344 -3.77 -17.06 -9.66
C PRO A 344 -3.67 -18.03 -8.48
N ASP A 345 -4.64 -18.95 -8.36
CA ASP A 345 -4.77 -19.91 -7.26
C ASP A 345 -3.49 -20.75 -7.04
N ASP A 346 -2.79 -21.07 -8.12
CA ASP A 346 -1.53 -21.81 -8.15
C ASP A 346 -0.42 -21.08 -7.37
N PHE A 347 -0.45 -19.74 -7.36
CA PHE A 347 0.53 -18.90 -6.68
C PHE A 347 0.22 -18.79 -5.18
N GLN A 348 -1.06 -18.84 -4.78
CA GLN A 348 -1.46 -18.82 -3.37
C GLN A 348 -0.97 -20.07 -2.61
N ASN A 349 -1.01 -21.24 -3.24
CA ASN A 349 -0.59 -22.50 -2.63
C ASN A 349 0.93 -22.64 -2.42
N SER A 350 1.75 -21.83 -3.09
CA SER A 350 3.20 -21.82 -2.87
C SER A 350 3.65 -21.15 -1.57
N SER A 351 2.74 -20.40 -0.92
CA SER A 351 2.99 -19.67 0.32
C SER A 351 2.71 -20.49 1.59
N ALA A 352 1.99 -21.61 1.46
CA ALA A 352 1.43 -22.36 2.59
C ALA A 352 2.29 -23.54 3.07
N ASP A 353 3.23 -24.03 2.26
CA ASP A 353 4.04 -25.19 2.63
C ASP A 353 5.34 -24.79 3.35
N GLY A 354 5.27 -24.75 4.68
CA GLY A 354 6.38 -24.59 5.61
C GLY A 354 7.40 -25.74 5.62
N LYS A 355 7.88 -26.20 4.46
CA LYS A 355 9.03 -27.11 4.38
C LYS A 355 10.29 -26.32 3.99
N LYS A 356 11.10 -25.98 5.00
CA LYS A 356 12.52 -25.63 4.80
C LYS A 356 13.23 -26.80 4.09
N LYS A 357 13.27 -26.78 2.76
CA LYS A 357 14.28 -27.53 2.00
C LYS A 357 15.62 -26.87 2.30
N LYS A 358 16.60 -27.62 2.80
CA LYS A 358 17.99 -27.17 2.90
C LYS A 358 18.44 -26.66 1.53
N GLU A 359 18.63 -25.35 1.40
CA GLU A 359 19.13 -24.73 0.19
C GLU A 359 20.58 -25.17 -0.05
N LYS A 360 20.83 -25.79 -1.21
CA LYS A 360 22.13 -25.67 -1.85
C LYS A 360 22.20 -24.22 -2.36
N LYS A 361 23.26 -23.50 -2.02
CA LYS A 361 23.55 -22.14 -2.53
C LYS A 361 23.52 -22.15 -4.07
N TYR A 362 22.37 -21.79 -4.62
CA TYR A 362 22.20 -21.48 -6.03
C TYR A 362 21.15 -20.39 -6.10
N THR A 363 21.57 -19.16 -6.38
CA THR A 363 20.66 -18.09 -6.72
C THR A 363 19.89 -18.53 -7.97
N PRO A 364 18.57 -18.74 -7.91
CA PRO A 364 17.81 -19.12 -9.09
C PRO A 364 18.02 -18.08 -10.19
N LYS A 365 18.30 -18.52 -11.42
CA LYS A 365 18.41 -17.60 -12.56
C LYS A 365 17.05 -16.93 -12.77
N PRO A 366 16.98 -15.60 -12.94
CA PRO A 366 15.73 -14.93 -13.27
C PRO A 366 15.10 -15.46 -14.57
N ASP A 367 13.77 -15.44 -14.66
CA ASP A 367 13.04 -16.02 -15.80
C ASP A 367 13.44 -15.42 -17.15
N TRP A 368 13.79 -14.12 -17.20
CA TRP A 368 14.28 -13.48 -18.43
C TRP A 368 15.65 -14.02 -18.89
N VAL A 369 16.48 -14.53 -17.98
CA VAL A 369 17.74 -15.21 -18.32
C VAL A 369 17.44 -16.57 -18.91
N LEU A 370 16.48 -17.30 -18.33
CA LEU A 370 16.04 -18.61 -18.82
C LEU A 370 15.37 -18.49 -20.19
N GLU A 371 14.57 -17.45 -20.40
CA GLU A 371 13.91 -17.16 -21.66
C GLU A 371 14.92 -16.78 -22.74
N LYS A 372 15.91 -15.94 -22.42
CA LYS A 372 17.01 -15.62 -23.33
C LYS A 372 17.88 -16.83 -23.65
N GLU A 373 18.10 -17.73 -22.69
CA GLU A 373 18.77 -19.01 -22.92
C GLU A 373 17.95 -19.96 -23.80
N ARG A 374 16.61 -19.97 -23.67
CA ARG A 374 15.70 -20.68 -24.57
C ARG A 374 15.76 -20.15 -25.98
N GLN A 375 15.63 -18.83 -26.16
CA GLN A 375 15.71 -18.17 -27.45
C GLN A 375 17.07 -18.42 -28.13
N ASN A 376 18.17 -18.31 -27.38
CA ASN A 376 19.51 -18.62 -27.89
C ASN A 376 19.67 -20.09 -28.27
N LYS A 377 19.06 -21.02 -27.52
CA LYS A 377 19.05 -22.46 -27.87
C LYS A 377 18.23 -22.74 -29.12
N GLU A 378 17.07 -22.09 -29.29
CA GLU A 378 16.25 -22.23 -30.49
C GLU A 378 16.94 -21.67 -31.73
N ILE A 379 17.64 -20.53 -31.61
CA ILE A 379 18.47 -19.98 -32.68
C ILE A 379 19.60 -20.95 -33.03
N SER A 380 20.32 -21.46 -32.03
CA SER A 380 21.41 -22.43 -32.25
C SER A 380 20.90 -23.73 -32.89
N MET A 381 19.73 -24.24 -32.50
CA MET A 381 19.14 -25.43 -33.11
C MET A 381 18.70 -25.20 -34.56
N LYS A 382 18.19 -23.99 -34.89
CA LYS A 382 17.87 -23.62 -36.28
C LYS A 382 19.12 -23.52 -37.15
N GLU A 383 20.20 -22.93 -36.63
CA GLU A 383 21.49 -22.85 -37.33
C GLU A 383 22.10 -24.23 -37.58
N VAL A 384 22.03 -25.14 -36.62
CA VAL A 384 22.47 -26.54 -36.78
C VAL A 384 21.59 -27.27 -37.80
N GLY A 385 20.27 -27.09 -37.76
CA GLY A 385 19.35 -27.68 -38.73
C GLY A 385 19.60 -27.20 -40.17
N GLN A 386 19.87 -25.90 -40.35
CA GLN A 386 20.22 -25.30 -41.64
C GLN A 386 21.55 -25.86 -42.17
N ALA A 387 22.58 -25.94 -41.34
CA ALA A 387 23.88 -26.50 -41.72
C ALA A 387 23.80 -28.00 -42.11
N MET A 388 22.92 -28.77 -41.47
CA MET A 388 22.67 -30.17 -41.84
C MET A 388 21.89 -30.31 -43.15
N ALA A 389 20.97 -29.40 -43.44
CA ALA A 389 20.23 -29.36 -44.70
C ALA A 389 21.15 -28.98 -45.88
N ASP A 390 21.99 -27.95 -45.72
CA ASP A 390 22.95 -27.51 -46.73
C ASP A 390 24.00 -28.61 -47.02
N ALA A 391 24.40 -29.38 -46.01
CA ALA A 391 25.28 -30.54 -46.19
C ALA A 391 24.60 -31.71 -46.93
N ALA A 392 23.29 -31.92 -46.72
CA ALA A 392 22.54 -32.97 -47.41
C ALA A 392 22.31 -32.64 -48.90
N ASP A 393 22.10 -31.36 -49.24
CA ASP A 393 21.89 -30.90 -50.62
C ASP A 393 23.19 -30.94 -51.44
N SER A 394 24.35 -30.73 -50.79
CA SER A 394 25.67 -30.84 -51.44
C SER A 394 26.06 -32.27 -51.87
N ASN A 395 25.35 -33.30 -51.40
CA ASN A 395 25.60 -34.71 -51.70
C ASN A 395 24.72 -35.28 -52.83
N GLN A 396 23.86 -34.46 -53.45
CA GLN A 396 23.12 -34.85 -54.66
C GLN A 396 23.79 -34.28 -55.91
N THR A 397 24.93 -34.85 -56.33
CA THR A 397 25.43 -34.67 -57.70
C THR A 397 24.60 -35.52 -58.66
N PRO A 398 24.22 -34.99 -59.84
CA PRO A 398 23.38 -35.72 -60.78
C PRO A 398 24.20 -36.79 -61.50
N ALA A 399 23.71 -38.03 -61.49
CA ALA A 399 24.20 -39.07 -62.39
C ALA A 399 23.86 -38.68 -63.84
N THR A 400 24.90 -38.39 -64.64
CA THR A 400 24.77 -38.27 -66.09
C THR A 400 25.67 -39.29 -66.78
N SER A 401 24.99 -40.19 -67.51
CA SER A 401 25.39 -40.97 -68.70
C SER A 401 26.63 -41.85 -68.65
#